data_AF-A0A1E8Q0Q5-F1
#
_entry.id   AF-A0A1E8Q0Q5-F1
#
_cell.length_a   1.000
_cell.length_b   1.000
_cell.length_c   1.000
_cell.angle_alpha   90.00
_cell.angle_beta   90.00
_cell.angle_gamma   90.00
#
_symmetry.space_group_name_H-M   'P 1'
#
loop_
_entity.id
_entity.type
_entity.pdbx_description
1 polymer ?
#
loop_
_entity_poly.entity_id
_entity_poly.type
_entity_poly.pdbx_seq_one_letter_code
_entity_poly.pdbx_strand_id
1 'polypeptide(L)' 'MGGVPLLVLLLLAALIYRRKGPHPATYQLSEPWTHEPILWASPEPVDHGHGGHGAHLTVGGGASGRW' A
#
# COMPACT_ATOMS: atom_id res chain seq x y z
N MET A 1 -22.02 34.74 -19.13
CA MET A 1 -21.79 33.39 -19.66
C MET A 1 -20.89 32.49 -18.80
N GLY A 2 -20.20 32.98 -17.74
CA GLY A 2 -19.26 32.15 -16.95
C GLY A 2 -19.84 31.36 -15.75
N GLY A 3 -21.07 31.66 -15.31
CA GLY A 3 -21.64 31.03 -14.11
C GLY A 3 -22.20 29.62 -14.32
N VAL A 4 -22.77 29.34 -15.51
CA VAL A 4 -23.39 28.05 -15.83
C VAL A 4 -22.35 26.92 -15.84
N PRO A 5 -21.17 27.05 -16.47
CA PRO A 5 -20.15 26.01 -16.41
C PRO A 5 -19.69 25.68 -14.98
N LEU A 6 -19.52 26.69 -14.12
CA LEU A 6 -19.15 26.50 -12.72
C LEU A 6 -20.24 25.79 -11.92
N LEU A 7 -21.51 26.16 -12.15
CA LEU A 7 -22.63 25.53 -11.47
C LEU A 7 -22.77 24.05 -11.85
N VAL A 8 -22.59 23.72 -13.13
CA VAL A 8 -22.58 22.32 -13.60
C VAL A 8 -21.40 21.55 -12.99
N LEU A 9 -20.20 22.14 -12.96
CA LEU A 9 -19.02 21.49 -12.35
C LEU A 9 -19.28 21.15 -10.87
N LEU A 10 -19.80 22.10 -10.10
CA LEU A 10 -20.08 21.90 -8.67
C LEU A 10 -21.14 20.82 -8.45
N LEU A 11 -22.20 20.80 -9.25
CA LEU A 11 -23.23 19.76 -9.18
C LEU A 11 -22.65 18.38 -9.50
N LEU A 12 -21.87 18.26 -10.57
CA LEU A 12 -21.26 16.99 -10.94
C LEU A 12 -20.25 16.52 -9.88
N ALA A 13 -19.40 17.42 -9.38
CA ALA A 13 -18.44 17.09 -8.33
C ALA A 13 -19.17 16.60 -7.06
N ALA A 14 -20.23 17.29 -6.64
CA ALA A 14 -21.04 16.87 -5.49
C ALA A 14 -21.67 15.50 -5.72
N LEU A 15 -22.18 15.21 -6.92
CA LEU A 15 -22.80 13.91 -7.22
C LEU A 15 -21.78 12.76 -7.31
N ILE A 16 -20.62 13.01 -7.93
CA ILE A 16 -19.59 12.00 -8.19
C ILE A 16 -18.81 11.68 -6.91
N TYR A 17 -18.36 12.69 -6.17
CA TYR A 17 -17.46 12.51 -5.03
C TYR A 17 -18.16 12.30 -3.68
N ARG A 18 -19.50 12.26 -3.63
CA ARG A 18 -20.24 11.99 -2.37
C ARG A 18 -20.07 10.58 -1.85
N ARG A 19 -19.77 9.62 -2.73
CA ARG A 19 -19.67 8.20 -2.36
C ARG A 19 -18.25 7.87 -1.94
N LYS A 20 -18.10 7.01 -0.93
CA LYS A 20 -16.80 6.42 -0.61
C LYS A 20 -16.32 5.64 -1.84
N GLY A 21 -15.06 5.89 -2.24
CA GLY A 21 -14.44 5.19 -3.35
C GLY A 21 -14.27 3.69 -3.07
N PRO A 22 -13.88 2.90 -4.07
CA PRO A 22 -13.67 1.45 -3.94
C PRO A 22 -12.45 1.08 -3.09
N HIS A 23 -11.64 2.06 -2.67
CA HIS A 23 -10.48 1.81 -1.82
C HIS A 23 -10.94 1.24 -0.46
N PRO A 24 -10.32 0.14 0.01
CA PRO A 24 -10.67 -0.47 1.28
C PRO A 24 -10.43 0.51 2.45
N ALA A 25 -11.04 0.22 3.60
CA ALA A 25 -10.73 0.97 4.80
C ALA A 25 -9.28 0.70 5.23
N THR A 26 -8.62 1.73 5.77
CA THR A 26 -7.31 1.58 6.41
C THR A 26 -7.40 0.62 7.59
N TYR A 27 -6.40 -0.26 7.72
CA TYR A 27 -6.31 -1.17 8.86
C TYR A 27 -6.15 -0.41 10.18
N GLN A 28 -6.90 -0.83 11.19
CA GLN A 28 -6.86 -0.26 12.54
C GLN A 28 -6.07 -1.19 13.47
N LEU A 29 -5.05 -0.66 14.16
CA LEU A 29 -4.17 -1.46 15.03
C LEU A 29 -4.90 -2.12 16.21
N SER A 30 -6.02 -1.56 16.65
CA SER A 30 -6.86 -2.11 17.71
C SER A 30 -7.72 -3.30 17.25
N GLU A 31 -7.86 -3.51 15.94
CA GLU A 31 -8.64 -4.58 15.36
C GLU A 31 -7.74 -5.77 14.98
N PRO A 32 -8.26 -7.01 14.98
CA PRO A 32 -7.49 -8.16 14.50
C PRO A 32 -7.25 -8.10 12.99
N TRP A 33 -6.13 -8.65 12.54
CA TRP A 33 -5.82 -8.77 11.12
C TRP A 33 -6.75 -9.80 10.44
N THR A 34 -7.53 -9.34 9.47
CA THR A 34 -8.53 -10.16 8.74
C THR A 34 -8.19 -10.40 7.27
N HIS A 35 -7.13 -9.77 6.77
CA HIS A 35 -6.70 -9.89 5.37
C HIS A 35 -5.76 -11.09 5.20
N GLU A 36 -5.55 -11.53 3.96
CA GLU A 36 -4.55 -12.54 3.64
C GLU A 36 -3.11 -12.07 3.97
N PRO A 37 -2.16 -12.98 4.24
CA PRO A 37 -0.76 -12.64 4.46
C PRO A 37 -0.16 -11.84 3.30
N ILE A 38 0.66 -10.84 3.62
CA ILE A 38 1.27 -9.94 2.63
C ILE A 38 2.80 -10.03 2.71
N LEU A 39 3.45 -10.24 1.57
CA LEU A 39 4.90 -10.14 1.40
C LEU A 39 5.20 -9.09 0.32
N TRP A 40 5.82 -7.97 0.70
CA TRP A 40 6.31 -6.97 -0.23
C TRP A 40 7.81 -7.13 -0.42
N ALA A 41 8.19 -7.93 -1.41
CA ALA A 41 9.60 -8.10 -1.78
C ALA A 41 10.10 -6.84 -2.50
N SER A 42 11.31 -6.39 -2.15
CA SER A 42 11.98 -5.31 -2.90
C SER A 42 12.36 -5.83 -4.30
N PRO A 43 12.19 -5.02 -5.36
CA PRO A 43 12.67 -5.35 -6.70
C PRO A 43 14.18 -5.09 -6.87
N GLU A 44 14.84 -4.51 -5.87
CA GLU A 44 16.25 -4.17 -5.91
C GLU A 44 17.14 -5.42 -6.04
N PRO A 45 18.16 -5.42 -6.92
CA PRO A 45 19.06 -6.54 -7.05
C PRO A 45 19.92 -6.72 -5.80
N VAL A 46 20.16 -7.98 -5.44
CA VAL A 46 21.03 -8.38 -4.31
C VAL A 46 22.51 -8.00 -4.56
N ASP A 47 22.87 -7.61 -5.79
CA ASP A 47 24.24 -7.44 -6.25
C ASP A 47 24.85 -6.10 -5.79
N HIS A 48 25.07 -5.99 -4.48
CA HIS A 48 25.88 -4.95 -3.87
C HIS A 48 27.18 -5.59 -3.33
N GLY A 49 28.07 -6.00 -4.24
CA GLY A 49 29.51 -6.15 -3.97
C GLY A 49 29.93 -7.36 -3.11
N HIS A 50 30.67 -8.27 -3.75
CA HIS A 50 31.49 -9.36 -3.18
C HIS A 50 30.74 -10.54 -2.52
N GLY A 51 30.42 -11.58 -3.31
CA GLY A 51 30.05 -12.89 -2.77
C GLY A 51 29.80 -13.95 -3.85
N GLY A 52 30.86 -14.60 -4.32
CA GLY A 52 30.73 -15.79 -5.17
C GLY A 52 30.14 -16.99 -4.42
N HIS A 53 29.52 -17.88 -5.21
CA HIS A 53 29.03 -19.23 -4.90
C HIS A 53 27.65 -19.41 -4.25
N GLY A 54 26.68 -19.77 -5.10
CA GLY A 54 25.58 -20.69 -4.76
C GLY A 54 24.40 -20.09 -4.01
N ALA A 55 23.19 -20.27 -4.56
CA ALA A 55 21.92 -19.99 -3.88
C ALA A 55 21.67 -21.00 -2.74
N HIS A 56 22.53 -20.98 -1.72
CA HIS A 56 22.34 -21.79 -0.53
C HIS A 56 21.38 -21.04 0.40
N LEU A 57 20.22 -21.64 0.68
CA LEU A 57 19.30 -21.15 1.70
C LEU A 57 19.86 -21.49 3.08
N THR A 58 20.82 -20.69 3.56
CA THR A 58 21.27 -20.73 4.95
C THR A 58 20.44 -19.77 5.81
N VAL A 59 20.25 -20.12 7.08
CA VAL A 59 19.71 -19.19 8.08
C VAL A 59 20.81 -18.19 8.43
N GLY A 60 20.52 -16.89 8.33
CA GLY A 60 21.40 -15.80 8.76
C GLY A 60 21.26 -15.51 10.26
N GLY A 61 20.79 -14.31 10.61
CA GLY A 61 20.50 -13.88 11.99
C GLY A 61 19.01 -13.54 12.22
N GLY A 62 18.65 -13.16 13.45
CA GLY A 62 17.27 -12.80 13.81
C GLY A 62 17.19 -11.72 14.89
N ALA A 63 16.11 -10.94 14.86
CA ALA A 63 15.78 -9.92 15.86
C ALA A 63 14.29 -10.01 16.22
N SER A 64 13.91 -9.67 17.46
CA SER A 64 12.51 -9.67 17.90
C SER A 64 12.24 -8.57 18.93
N GLY A 65 10.98 -8.15 19.02
CA GLY A 65 10.50 -7.13 19.95
C GLY A 65 8.99 -7.20 20.12
N ARG A 66 8.45 -6.51 21.12
CA ARG A 66 7.01 -6.31 21.32
C ARG A 66 6.73 -4.82 21.26
N TRP A 67 5.62 -4.47 20.61
CA TRP A 67 5.11 -3.11 20.58
C TRP A 67 4.31 -2.82 21.84
#